data_AF-A0A0G0E609-F1
#
_entry.id   AF-A0A0G0E609-F1
#
_cell.length_a   1.000
_cell.length_b   1.000
_cell.length_c   1.000
_cell.angle_alpha   90.00
_cell.angle_beta   90.00
_cell.angle_gamma   90.00
#
_symmetry.space_group_name_H-M   'P 1'
#
loop_
_entity.id
_entity.type
_entity.pdbx_description
1 polymer ?
#
loop_
_entity_poly.entity_id
_entity_poly.type
_entity_poly.pdbx_seq_one_letter_code
_entity_poly.pdbx_strand_id
1 'polypeptide(L)'
;MKKENKKTKASAIDMTEENKIRQIEALRDTINSAEKTIQSAKAMLLNLEGKKKAGRRRKVDEEYAESNIIQGTFDGQIMVGTDGKQYPVPANYASKSKLVEGDMLKLTISSNGSFIYKQIGPAERKNIIGIIGQDENENYFVIAEGKPYRILLASITYFKIEPGDEVVIVVPKNINSEWAAIENVLQKGTTHSIPPIQQLENNHSDNEHIEVQENNESQPEEKDALEDNHSNSDMDDWALDIEEIKKEIEKEKAGN
;
A
#
# COMPACT_ATOMS: atom_id res chain seq x y z
N MET A 1 10.88 -65.36 72.67
CA MET A 1 10.19 -64.04 72.58
C MET A 1 11.25 -62.95 72.52
N LYS A 2 11.08 -62.00 71.59
CA LYS A 2 11.36 -60.53 71.67
C LYS A 2 12.50 -60.09 72.61
N LYS A 3 13.40 -59.15 72.34
CA LYS A 3 13.63 -58.09 71.33
C LYS A 3 14.90 -57.39 71.87
N GLU A 4 15.92 -57.09 71.07
CA GLU A 4 16.13 -55.76 70.46
C GLU A 4 16.91 -54.78 71.37
N ASN A 5 17.80 -54.00 70.72
CA ASN A 5 18.54 -52.82 71.19
C ASN A 5 19.87 -52.99 71.94
N LYS A 6 20.92 -53.30 71.17
CA LYS A 6 22.20 -52.57 71.29
C LYS A 6 23.01 -52.59 70.00
N LYS A 7 22.56 -51.91 68.96
CA LYS A 7 23.40 -51.53 67.80
C LYS A 7 22.77 -50.41 66.99
N THR A 8 22.48 -49.30 67.66
CA THR A 8 22.29 -48.01 66.99
C THR A 8 23.55 -47.19 67.25
N LYS A 9 24.15 -46.66 66.18
CA LYS A 9 25.39 -45.86 66.09
C LYS A 9 26.69 -46.64 65.85
N ALA A 10 26.87 -47.13 64.62
CA ALA A 10 28.17 -47.19 63.93
C ALA A 10 27.98 -47.83 62.54
N SER A 11 27.42 -47.09 61.58
CA SER A 11 27.51 -47.48 60.15
C SER A 11 27.48 -46.27 59.22
N ALA A 12 27.89 -45.11 59.73
CA ALA A 12 28.33 -44.03 58.89
C ALA A 12 29.85 -44.00 59.03
N ILE A 13 30.55 -43.85 57.90
CA ILE A 13 32.00 -43.61 57.79
C ILE A 13 32.83 -44.89 57.74
N ASP A 14 32.84 -45.55 56.58
CA ASP A 14 34.10 -45.81 55.89
C ASP A 14 33.85 -45.93 54.38
N MET A 15 33.68 -44.79 53.73
CA MET A 15 33.79 -44.72 52.27
C MET A 15 35.28 -44.68 51.97
N THR A 16 35.82 -45.72 51.32
CA THR A 16 37.21 -45.73 50.85
C THR A 16 37.51 -44.45 50.09
N GLU A 17 38.67 -43.84 50.34
CA GLU A 17 39.05 -42.55 49.75
C GLU A 17 38.94 -42.53 48.21
N GLU A 18 39.19 -43.67 47.56
CA GLU A 18 38.97 -43.84 46.12
C GLU A 18 37.50 -43.66 45.70
N ASN A 19 36.54 -44.15 46.49
CA ASN A 19 35.12 -43.97 46.20
C ASN A 19 34.68 -42.52 46.43
N LYS A 20 35.25 -41.83 47.43
CA LYS A 20 35.00 -40.40 47.62
C LYS A 20 35.54 -39.57 46.46
N ILE A 21 36.75 -39.88 45.98
CA ILE A 21 37.36 -39.19 44.84
C ILE A 21 36.51 -39.37 43.58
N ARG A 22 36.11 -40.61 43.27
CA ARG A 22 35.21 -40.90 42.12
C ARG A 22 33.86 -40.19 42.24
N GLN A 23 33.31 -40.12 43.45
CA GLN A 23 32.03 -39.43 43.67
C GLN A 23 32.17 -37.91 43.54
N ILE A 24 33.31 -37.33 43.94
CA ILE A 24 33.62 -35.91 43.74
C ILE A 24 33.79 -35.61 42.25
N GLU A 25 34.46 -36.47 41.48
CA GLU A 25 34.60 -36.32 40.03
C GLU A 25 33.24 -36.41 39.32
N ALA A 26 32.43 -37.41 39.66
CA ALA A 26 31.07 -37.52 39.13
C ALA A 26 30.20 -36.29 39.46
N LEU A 27 30.34 -35.73 40.67
CA LEU A 27 29.64 -34.50 41.05
C LEU A 27 30.15 -33.28 40.28
N ARG A 28 31.46 -33.19 40.01
CA ARG A 28 32.01 -32.11 39.16
C ARG A 28 31.51 -32.21 37.73
N ASP A 29 31.43 -33.40 37.17
CA ASP A 29 30.92 -33.61 35.80
C ASP A 29 29.43 -33.28 35.69
N THR A 30 28.64 -33.66 36.69
CA THR A 30 27.21 -33.29 36.73
C THR A 30 27.01 -31.79 36.86
N ILE A 31 27.81 -31.09 37.68
CA ILE A 31 27.79 -29.62 37.79
C ILE A 31 28.17 -28.97 36.45
N ASN A 32 29.26 -29.42 35.81
CA ASN A 32 29.71 -28.89 34.52
C ASN A 32 28.66 -29.11 33.41
N SER A 33 27.98 -30.25 33.43
CA SER A 33 26.89 -30.55 32.50
C SER A 33 25.69 -29.63 32.74
N ALA A 34 25.27 -29.49 34.00
CA ALA A 34 24.17 -28.61 34.38
C ALA A 34 24.47 -27.14 34.03
N GLU A 35 25.70 -26.68 34.22
CA GLU A 35 26.11 -25.31 33.86
C GLU A 35 26.02 -25.07 32.35
N LYS A 36 26.47 -26.03 31.52
CA LYS A 36 26.28 -25.98 30.06
C LYS A 36 24.80 -25.98 29.67
N THR A 37 23.97 -26.78 30.33
CA THR A 37 22.53 -26.79 30.10
C THR A 37 21.89 -25.45 30.46
N ILE A 38 22.27 -24.84 31.59
CA ILE A 38 21.79 -23.53 32.01
C ILE A 38 22.25 -22.44 31.02
N GLN A 39 23.49 -22.50 30.55
CA GLN A 39 23.98 -21.57 29.52
C GLN A 39 23.20 -21.70 28.21
N SER A 40 22.90 -22.92 27.77
CA SER A 40 22.05 -23.17 26.61
C SER A 40 20.62 -22.65 26.82
N ALA A 41 20.01 -22.94 27.98
CA ALA A 41 18.69 -22.45 28.32
C ALA A 41 18.64 -20.91 28.39
N LYS A 42 19.71 -20.27 28.90
CA LYS A 42 19.86 -18.81 28.92
C LYS A 42 20.00 -18.23 27.52
N ALA A 43 20.70 -18.90 26.61
CA ALA A 43 20.79 -18.49 25.21
C ALA A 43 19.44 -18.64 24.47
N MET A 44 18.70 -19.72 24.75
CA MET A 44 17.34 -19.91 24.24
C MET A 44 16.38 -18.86 24.78
N LEU A 45 16.46 -18.57 26.08
CA LEU A 45 15.67 -17.52 26.74
C LEU A 45 15.98 -16.15 26.13
N LEU A 46 17.26 -15.82 25.91
CA LEU A 46 17.66 -14.57 25.29
C LEU A 46 17.20 -14.45 23.82
N ASN A 47 17.12 -15.57 23.09
CA ASN A 47 16.50 -15.60 21.75
C ASN A 47 14.98 -15.42 21.78
N LEU A 48 14.31 -15.85 22.85
CA LEU A 48 12.87 -15.68 23.05
C LEU A 48 12.53 -14.27 23.56
N GLU A 49 13.31 -13.75 24.52
CA GLU A 49 13.16 -12.42 25.11
C GLU A 49 13.69 -11.31 24.20
N GLY A 50 14.70 -11.60 23.38
CA GLY A 50 15.35 -10.68 22.44
C GLY A 50 14.54 -10.29 21.21
N LYS A 51 13.31 -10.81 21.03
CA LYS A 51 12.38 -10.38 19.97
C LYS A 51 11.47 -9.22 20.38
N LYS A 52 11.96 -8.31 21.22
CA LYS A 52 11.35 -6.99 21.41
C LYS A 52 12.41 -5.91 21.19
N LYS A 53 12.34 -5.32 19.99
CA LYS A 53 12.94 -4.06 19.50
C LYS A 53 14.18 -4.18 18.61
N ALA A 54 13.94 -4.35 17.30
CA ALA A 54 14.22 -3.32 16.29
C ALA A 54 13.59 -3.74 14.95
N GLY A 55 12.74 -2.89 14.37
CA GLY A 55 12.23 -3.06 13.00
C GLY A 55 10.82 -3.67 12.87
N ARG A 56 9.79 -2.88 13.23
CA ARG A 56 8.45 -2.86 12.63
C ARG A 56 7.99 -4.13 11.86
N ARG A 57 7.81 -5.27 12.54
CA ARG A 57 6.91 -6.31 12.03
C ARG A 57 5.51 -6.00 12.57
N ARG A 58 4.63 -5.59 11.65
CA ARG A 58 3.24 -5.23 11.96
C ARG A 58 2.57 -6.40 12.67
N LYS A 59 1.86 -6.04 13.74
CA LYS A 59 1.02 -6.84 14.63
C LYS A 59 -0.24 -7.42 13.94
N VAL A 60 -0.13 -7.82 12.67
CA VAL A 60 -1.25 -8.29 11.82
C VAL A 60 -1.13 -9.79 11.50
N ASP A 61 0.03 -10.40 11.68
CA ASP A 61 0.18 -11.84 11.39
C ASP A 61 -0.27 -12.77 12.54
N GLU A 62 -0.66 -12.23 13.69
CA GLU A 62 -1.07 -13.04 14.85
C GLU A 62 -2.57 -13.38 14.88
N GLU A 63 -3.39 -12.71 14.06
CA GLU A 63 -4.85 -12.95 13.98
C GLU A 63 -5.22 -14.10 13.02
N TYR A 64 -4.22 -14.73 12.39
CA TYR A 64 -4.38 -15.63 11.25
C TYR A 64 -3.82 -17.03 11.47
N ALA A 65 -3.68 -17.46 12.73
CA ALA A 65 -3.12 -18.76 13.09
C ALA A 65 -3.88 -19.97 12.50
N GLU A 66 -5.14 -19.78 12.07
CA GLU A 66 -5.94 -20.81 11.37
C GLU A 66 -6.14 -20.55 9.87
N SER A 67 -5.63 -19.45 9.32
CA SER A 67 -5.83 -19.11 7.91
C SER A 67 -4.75 -19.72 7.03
N ASN A 68 -5.14 -20.25 5.87
CA ASN A 68 -4.18 -20.76 4.91
C ASN A 68 -3.57 -19.58 4.14
N ILE A 69 -2.25 -19.41 4.26
CA ILE A 69 -1.51 -18.33 3.63
C ILE A 69 -0.72 -18.90 2.45
N ILE A 70 -0.98 -18.39 1.26
CA ILE A 70 -0.29 -18.74 0.03
C ILE A 70 0.42 -17.50 -0.50
N GLN A 71 1.66 -17.65 -0.95
CA GLN A 71 2.37 -16.61 -1.68
C GLN A 71 2.42 -16.98 -3.15
N GLY A 72 2.47 -16.00 -4.03
CA GLY A 72 2.51 -16.25 -5.47
C GLY A 72 2.87 -15.01 -6.28
N THR A 73 3.07 -15.23 -7.57
CA THR A 73 3.41 -14.18 -8.54
C THR A 73 2.18 -13.83 -9.35
N PHE A 74 1.93 -12.54 -9.53
CA PHE A 74 0.85 -12.04 -10.37
C PHE A 74 1.25 -12.07 -11.85
N ASP A 75 0.34 -12.51 -12.73
CA ASP A 75 0.57 -12.63 -14.18
C ASP A 75 -0.27 -11.67 -15.03
N GLY A 76 -0.96 -10.72 -14.39
CA GLY A 76 -1.82 -9.74 -15.06
C GLY A 76 -3.32 -9.97 -14.82
N GLN A 77 -3.74 -11.20 -14.51
CA GLN A 77 -5.13 -11.51 -14.15
C GLN A 77 -5.25 -12.46 -12.95
N ILE A 78 -4.31 -13.39 -12.81
CA ILE A 78 -4.30 -14.40 -11.77
C ILE A 78 -3.00 -14.32 -10.96
N MET A 79 -3.01 -14.94 -9.78
CA MET A 79 -1.84 -15.19 -8.97
C MET A 79 -1.47 -16.66 -9.10
N VAL A 80 -0.25 -16.94 -9.55
CA VAL A 80 0.32 -18.29 -9.56
C VAL A 80 0.98 -18.54 -8.20
N GLY A 81 0.36 -19.38 -7.38
CA GLY A 81 0.85 -19.72 -6.05
C GLY A 81 2.14 -20.54 -6.06
N THR A 82 2.88 -20.53 -4.95
CA THR A 82 4.06 -21.39 -4.74
C THR A 82 3.71 -22.88 -4.77
N ASP A 83 2.42 -23.21 -4.62
CA ASP A 83 1.87 -24.56 -4.77
C ASP A 83 1.56 -24.94 -6.23
N GLY A 84 1.81 -24.03 -7.18
CA GLY A 84 1.54 -24.21 -8.61
C GLY A 84 0.07 -24.01 -8.99
N LYS A 85 -0.80 -23.65 -8.05
CA LYS A 85 -2.21 -23.39 -8.34
C LYS A 85 -2.42 -21.95 -8.80
N GLN A 86 -3.47 -21.77 -9.58
CA GLN A 86 -3.87 -20.47 -10.10
C GLN A 86 -5.02 -19.92 -9.26
N TYR A 87 -4.89 -18.66 -8.83
CA TYR A 87 -5.87 -17.97 -8.01
C TYR A 87 -6.32 -16.69 -8.72
N PRO A 88 -7.60 -16.57 -9.12
CA PRO A 88 -8.06 -15.38 -9.82
C PRO A 88 -8.02 -14.15 -8.93
N VAL A 89 -7.41 -13.07 -9.42
CA VAL A 89 -7.29 -11.81 -8.70
C VAL A 89 -8.43 -10.89 -9.16
N PRO A 90 -9.22 -10.31 -8.23
CA PRO A 90 -10.26 -9.36 -8.61
C PRO A 90 -9.71 -8.17 -9.41
N ALA A 91 -10.30 -7.88 -10.57
CA ALA A 91 -9.84 -6.82 -11.47
C ALA A 91 -9.75 -5.45 -10.79
N ASN A 92 -10.70 -5.13 -9.91
CA ASN A 92 -10.72 -3.88 -9.14
C ASN A 92 -9.55 -3.77 -8.15
N TYR A 93 -9.14 -4.89 -7.55
CA TYR A 93 -7.97 -4.89 -6.66
C TYR A 93 -6.69 -4.67 -7.47
N ALA A 94 -6.57 -5.35 -8.61
CA ALA A 94 -5.43 -5.22 -9.51
C ALA A 94 -5.31 -3.81 -10.10
N SER A 95 -6.40 -3.20 -10.55
CA SER A 95 -6.41 -1.82 -11.07
C SER A 95 -6.08 -0.79 -9.99
N LYS A 96 -6.74 -0.88 -8.82
CA LYS A 96 -6.53 0.07 -7.71
C LYS A 96 -5.13 0.00 -7.12
N SER A 97 -4.56 -1.20 -7.04
CA SER A 97 -3.20 -1.41 -6.51
C SER A 97 -2.12 -1.25 -7.59
N LYS A 98 -2.51 -0.97 -8.84
CA LYS A 98 -1.63 -0.85 -10.01
C LYS A 98 -0.67 -2.05 -10.11
N LEU A 99 -1.24 -3.25 -10.00
CA LEU A 99 -0.46 -4.49 -10.04
C LEU A 99 0.11 -4.72 -11.44
N VAL A 100 1.35 -5.18 -11.49
CA VAL A 100 2.07 -5.47 -12.73
C VAL A 100 2.54 -6.92 -12.70
N GLU A 101 2.66 -7.55 -13.87
CA GLU A 101 3.20 -8.90 -13.99
C GLU A 101 4.55 -9.02 -13.27
N GLY A 102 4.71 -10.09 -12.48
CA GLY A 102 5.87 -10.29 -11.63
C GLY A 102 5.70 -9.80 -10.20
N ASP A 103 4.62 -9.07 -9.88
CA ASP A 103 4.35 -8.65 -8.50
C ASP A 103 4.13 -9.85 -7.58
N MET A 104 4.78 -9.85 -6.43
CA MET A 104 4.61 -10.85 -5.38
C MET A 104 3.40 -10.50 -4.51
N LEU A 105 2.44 -11.43 -4.45
CA LEU A 105 1.22 -11.32 -3.68
C LEU A 105 1.20 -12.37 -2.55
N LYS A 106 0.56 -11.99 -1.44
CA LYS A 106 0.14 -12.88 -0.34
C LYS A 106 -1.37 -13.01 -0.43
N LEU A 107 -1.84 -14.24 -0.62
CA LEU A 107 -3.24 -14.62 -0.49
C LEU A 107 -3.45 -15.22 0.90
N THR A 108 -4.37 -14.65 1.67
CA THR A 108 -4.88 -15.24 2.89
C THR A 108 -6.28 -15.77 2.62
N ILE A 109 -6.47 -17.07 2.83
CA ILE A 109 -7.78 -17.72 2.77
C ILE A 109 -8.32 -17.80 4.20
N SER A 110 -9.34 -16.98 4.46
CA SER A 110 -10.05 -16.98 5.73
C SER A 110 -10.82 -18.29 5.94
N SER A 111 -11.16 -18.64 7.18
CA SER A 111 -11.94 -19.85 7.51
C SER A 111 -13.33 -19.88 6.87
N ASN A 112 -13.88 -18.70 6.51
CA ASN A 112 -15.12 -18.55 5.75
C ASN A 112 -14.96 -18.70 4.23
N GLY A 113 -13.75 -18.98 3.72
CA GLY A 113 -13.45 -19.12 2.30
C GLY A 113 -13.20 -17.79 1.56
N SER A 114 -13.19 -16.65 2.24
CA SER A 114 -12.87 -15.36 1.62
C SER A 114 -11.39 -15.24 1.28
N PHE A 115 -11.10 -14.70 0.09
CA PHE A 115 -9.74 -14.46 -0.40
C PHE A 115 -9.34 -13.01 -0.16
N ILE A 116 -8.28 -12.83 0.61
CA ILE A 116 -7.68 -11.52 0.89
C ILE A 116 -6.31 -11.47 0.22
N TYR A 117 -6.18 -10.62 -0.79
CA TYR A 117 -4.92 -10.38 -1.49
C TYR A 117 -4.18 -9.19 -0.90
N LYS A 118 -2.86 -9.32 -0.78
CA LYS A 118 -1.97 -8.25 -0.38
C LYS A 118 -0.69 -8.29 -1.19
N GLN A 119 -0.34 -7.18 -1.84
CA GLN A 119 0.98 -7.02 -2.43
C GLN A 119 2.06 -7.00 -1.34
N ILE A 120 3.06 -7.87 -1.49
CA ILE A 120 4.18 -8.03 -0.54
C ILE A 120 5.54 -7.72 -1.16
N GLY A 121 5.65 -7.72 -2.49
CA GLY A 121 6.87 -7.40 -3.19
C GLY A 121 6.56 -6.86 -4.59
N PRO A 122 6.59 -5.53 -4.80
CA PRO A 122 6.43 -4.98 -6.13
C PRO A 122 7.60 -5.35 -7.03
N ALA A 123 7.33 -5.68 -8.29
CA ALA A 123 8.35 -5.91 -9.30
C ALA A 123 9.05 -4.60 -9.69
N GLU A 124 10.29 -4.72 -10.17
CA GLU A 124 10.96 -3.60 -10.82
C GLU A 124 10.19 -3.19 -12.07
N ARG A 125 9.87 -1.91 -12.16
CA ARG A 125 8.96 -1.36 -13.15
C ARG A 125 9.47 -0.06 -13.73
N LYS A 126 9.01 0.24 -14.95
CA LYS A 126 9.23 1.49 -15.65
C LYS A 126 7.89 2.07 -16.09
N ASN A 127 7.88 3.39 -16.23
CA ASN A 127 6.71 4.13 -16.70
C ASN A 127 6.95 4.49 -18.16
N ILE A 128 5.95 4.25 -18.99
CA ILE A 128 5.99 4.58 -20.41
C ILE A 128 4.67 5.24 -20.81
N ILE A 129 4.74 6.14 -21.78
CA ILE A 129 3.57 6.84 -22.32
C ILE A 129 3.08 6.05 -23.53
N GLY A 130 1.77 5.93 -23.68
CA GLY A 130 1.15 5.30 -24.83
C GLY A 130 -0.26 5.80 -25.09
N ILE A 131 -0.82 5.34 -26.21
CA ILE A 131 -2.15 5.72 -26.66
C ILE A 131 -3.08 4.52 -26.46
N ILE A 132 -4.26 4.78 -25.90
CA ILE A 132 -5.29 3.76 -25.69
C ILE A 132 -5.92 3.39 -27.03
N GLY A 133 -6.04 2.08 -27.28
CA GLY A 133 -6.81 1.49 -28.36
C GLY A 133 -7.81 0.47 -27.82
N GLN A 134 -8.73 0.07 -28.69
CA GLN A 134 -9.71 -0.97 -28.43
C GLN A 134 -9.77 -1.92 -29.62
N ASP A 135 -9.84 -3.21 -29.36
CA ASP A 135 -9.97 -4.23 -30.41
C ASP A 135 -11.45 -4.47 -30.80
N GLU A 136 -11.67 -5.32 -31.81
CA GLU A 136 -13.02 -5.69 -32.26
C GLU A 136 -13.83 -6.47 -31.20
N ASN A 137 -13.17 -7.01 -30.17
CA ASN A 137 -13.76 -7.78 -29.08
C ASN A 137 -13.96 -6.94 -27.81
N GLU A 138 -13.91 -5.61 -27.93
CA GLU A 138 -14.02 -4.64 -26.84
C GLU A 138 -12.92 -4.72 -25.76
N ASN A 139 -11.79 -5.39 -26.04
CA ASN A 139 -10.63 -5.40 -25.16
C ASN A 139 -9.80 -4.13 -25.37
N TYR A 140 -9.43 -3.49 -24.26
CA TYR A 140 -8.58 -2.31 -24.27
C TYR A 140 -7.10 -2.67 -24.22
N PHE A 141 -6.32 -1.95 -25.01
CA PHE A 141 -4.86 -2.05 -25.01
C PHE A 141 -4.23 -0.67 -25.10
N VAL A 142 -2.95 -0.56 -24.75
CA VAL A 142 -2.14 0.64 -24.94
C VAL A 142 -1.00 0.31 -25.88
N ILE A 143 -0.83 1.09 -26.94
CA ILE A 143 0.35 1.01 -27.81
C ILE A 143 1.42 1.91 -27.21
N ALA A 144 2.53 1.32 -26.76
CA ALA A 144 3.69 2.03 -26.24
C ALA A 144 4.98 1.35 -26.71
N GLU A 145 6.00 2.14 -27.06
CA GLU A 145 7.28 1.62 -27.57
C GLU A 145 7.14 0.62 -28.75
N GLY A 146 6.10 0.77 -29.58
CA GLY A 146 5.82 -0.13 -30.72
C GLY A 146 5.24 -1.50 -30.35
N LYS A 147 4.82 -1.70 -29.10
CA LYS A 147 4.20 -2.93 -28.60
C LYS A 147 2.83 -2.66 -27.97
N PRO A 148 1.81 -3.49 -28.24
CA PRO A 148 0.53 -3.41 -27.53
C PRO A 148 0.62 -4.08 -26.15
N TYR A 149 0.09 -3.41 -25.13
CA TYR A 149 -0.08 -3.94 -23.77
C TYR A 149 -1.55 -4.01 -23.42
N ARG A 150 -2.01 -5.14 -22.90
CA ARG A 150 -3.39 -5.32 -22.43
C ARG A 150 -3.63 -4.56 -21.13
N ILE A 151 -4.81 -3.96 -21.01
CA ILE A 151 -5.22 -3.21 -19.84
C ILE A 151 -6.49 -3.81 -19.24
N LEU A 152 -6.55 -3.85 -17.92
CA LEU A 152 -7.77 -4.24 -17.20
C LEU A 152 -8.89 -3.21 -17.42
N LEU A 153 -10.07 -3.68 -17.82
CA LEU A 153 -11.27 -2.84 -17.99
C LEU A 153 -11.58 -2.00 -16.75
N ALA A 154 -11.33 -2.53 -15.56
CA ALA A 154 -11.53 -1.81 -14.29
C ALA A 154 -10.68 -0.52 -14.20
N SER A 155 -9.53 -0.45 -14.86
CA SER A 155 -8.72 0.77 -14.93
C SER A 155 -9.35 1.79 -15.88
N ILE A 156 -9.86 1.34 -17.03
CA ILE A 156 -10.51 2.17 -18.05
C ILE A 156 -11.75 2.86 -17.47
N THR A 157 -12.62 2.10 -16.82
CA THR A 157 -13.86 2.62 -16.23
C THR A 157 -13.60 3.54 -15.05
N TYR A 158 -12.57 3.26 -14.25
CA TYR A 158 -12.18 4.10 -13.12
C TYR A 158 -11.70 5.49 -13.57
N PHE A 159 -10.81 5.53 -14.56
CA PHE A 159 -10.27 6.80 -15.07
C PHE A 159 -11.17 7.50 -16.09
N LYS A 160 -12.21 6.80 -16.59
CA LYS A 160 -13.10 7.23 -17.67
C LYS A 160 -12.28 7.60 -18.91
N ILE A 161 -11.57 6.59 -19.41
CA ILE A 161 -10.65 6.69 -20.55
C ILE A 161 -11.38 6.27 -21.82
N GLU A 162 -11.11 6.97 -22.91
CA GLU A 162 -11.62 6.65 -24.23
C GLU A 162 -10.48 6.24 -25.19
N PRO A 163 -10.76 5.44 -26.24
CA PRO A 163 -9.78 5.18 -27.28
C PRO A 163 -9.27 6.47 -27.92
N GLY A 164 -7.95 6.59 -28.03
CA GLY A 164 -7.26 7.81 -28.48
C GLY A 164 -6.67 8.66 -27.33
N ASP A 165 -7.04 8.40 -26.08
CA ASP A 165 -6.44 9.08 -24.92
C ASP A 165 -4.97 8.70 -24.74
N GLU A 166 -4.18 9.69 -24.33
CA GLU A 166 -2.78 9.50 -23.96
C GLU A 166 -2.68 9.19 -22.45
N VAL A 167 -2.01 8.08 -22.12
CA VAL A 167 -1.92 7.56 -20.76
C VAL A 167 -0.49 7.19 -20.40
N VAL A 168 -0.19 7.25 -19.10
CA VAL A 168 1.03 6.68 -18.53
C VAL A 168 0.70 5.28 -18.04
N ILE A 169 1.40 4.28 -18.57
CA ILE A 169 1.31 2.90 -18.10
C ILE A 169 2.58 2.48 -17.35
N VAL A 170 2.40 1.55 -16.43
CA VAL A 170 3.45 0.89 -15.66
C VAL A 170 3.62 -0.52 -16.21
N VAL A 171 4.85 -0.84 -16.59
CA VAL A 171 5.25 -2.14 -17.11
C VAL A 171 6.47 -2.66 -16.34
N PRO A 172 6.67 -3.98 -16.23
CA PRO A 172 7.84 -4.51 -15.56
C PRO A 172 9.09 -4.26 -16.41
N LYS A 173 10.21 -3.96 -15.76
CA LYS A 173 11.45 -3.59 -16.45
C LYS A 173 12.19 -4.80 -17.02
N ASN A 174 12.18 -5.91 -16.28
CA ASN A 174 13.01 -7.08 -16.55
C ASN A 174 12.24 -8.25 -17.19
N ILE A 175 10.94 -8.10 -17.39
CA ILE A 175 10.04 -9.15 -17.87
C ILE A 175 9.31 -8.63 -19.10
N ASN A 176 9.19 -9.47 -20.13
CA ASN A 176 8.37 -9.16 -21.28
C ASN A 176 6.89 -9.41 -20.94
N SER A 177 6.17 -8.40 -20.46
CA SER A 177 4.77 -8.55 -20.04
C SER A 177 3.77 -8.38 -21.18
N GLU A 178 2.63 -9.05 -21.09
CA GLU A 178 1.48 -8.77 -21.96
C GLU A 178 0.58 -7.70 -21.37
N TRP A 179 0.51 -7.63 -20.04
CA TRP A 179 -0.32 -6.73 -19.27
C TRP A 179 0.45 -5.51 -18.78
N ALA A 180 -0.28 -4.40 -18.64
CA ALA A 180 0.19 -3.18 -18.01
C ALA A 180 -0.89 -2.59 -17.10
N ALA A 181 -0.46 -1.80 -16.12
CA ALA A 181 -1.35 -1.04 -15.26
C ALA A 181 -1.34 0.43 -15.65
N ILE A 182 -2.49 1.10 -15.66
CA ILE A 182 -2.55 2.54 -15.89
C ILE A 182 -2.14 3.27 -14.61
N GLU A 183 -1.18 4.18 -14.72
CA GLU A 183 -0.79 5.05 -13.63
C GLU A 183 -1.59 6.33 -13.59
N ASN A 184 -1.70 7.00 -14.74
CA ASN A 184 -2.32 8.30 -14.91
C ASN A 184 -2.80 8.52 -16.35
N VAL A 185 -3.71 9.47 -16.55
CA VAL A 185 -4.19 9.94 -17.87
C VAL A 185 -3.63 11.33 -18.12
N LEU A 186 -3.03 11.55 -19.30
CA LEU A 186 -2.40 12.83 -19.67
C LEU A 186 -3.36 13.72 -20.47
N GLN A 187 -4.02 13.15 -21.47
CA GLN A 187 -4.97 13.86 -22.31
C GLN A 187 -6.23 13.02 -22.47
N LYS A 188 -7.35 13.55 -21.97
CA LYS A 188 -8.69 13.07 -22.29
C LYS A 188 -9.09 13.74 -23.59
N GLY A 189 -9.53 12.99 -24.58
CA GLY A 189 -9.87 13.38 -25.95
C GLY A 189 -10.87 14.53 -26.07
N THR A 190 -10.48 15.71 -25.59
CA THR A 190 -11.14 16.97 -25.83
C THR A 190 -10.47 17.53 -27.07
N THR A 191 -11.12 17.36 -28.20
CA THR A 191 -11.04 18.26 -29.34
C THR A 191 -11.38 19.67 -28.83
N HIS A 192 -10.42 20.38 -28.27
CA HIS A 192 -10.46 21.83 -28.28
C HIS A 192 -10.14 22.24 -29.72
N SER A 193 -11.20 22.52 -30.49
CA SER A 193 -11.12 23.39 -31.65
C SER A 193 -10.43 24.68 -31.21
N ILE A 194 -9.18 24.85 -31.63
CA ILE A 194 -8.56 26.17 -31.67
C ILE A 194 -9.38 26.96 -32.70
N PRO A 195 -10.17 28.00 -32.34
CA PRO A 195 -10.72 28.87 -33.36
C PRO A 195 -9.55 29.51 -34.12
N PRO A 196 -9.60 29.63 -35.45
CA PRO A 196 -8.54 30.28 -36.21
C PRO A 196 -8.42 31.73 -35.70
N ILE A 197 -7.28 32.07 -35.10
CA ILE A 197 -6.97 33.48 -34.87
C ILE A 197 -6.70 34.09 -36.25
N GLN A 198 -7.65 34.89 -36.70
CA GLN A 198 -7.50 35.76 -37.85
C GLN A 198 -6.39 36.77 -37.58
N GLN A 199 -5.53 36.92 -38.58
CA GLN A 199 -4.44 37.87 -38.63
C GLN A 199 -4.95 39.30 -38.36
N LEU A 200 -4.35 39.96 -37.38
CA LEU A 200 -4.41 41.43 -37.27
C LEU A 200 -3.05 41.97 -37.68
N GLU A 201 -2.91 42.30 -38.95
CA GLU A 201 -1.87 43.22 -39.42
C GLU A 201 -2.33 44.66 -39.15
N ASN A 202 -1.52 45.46 -38.45
CA ASN A 202 -0.77 46.58 -39.04
C ASN A 202 -0.19 47.56 -37.98
N ASN A 203 1.15 47.60 -37.96
CA ASN A 203 2.06 48.77 -38.05
C ASN A 203 1.84 50.04 -37.21
N HIS A 204 2.78 50.33 -36.30
CA HIS A 204 3.74 51.47 -36.32
C HIS A 204 4.44 51.58 -34.94
N SER A 205 5.73 51.24 -34.81
CA SER A 205 6.95 52.06 -34.96
C SER A 205 7.23 53.08 -33.84
N ASP A 206 8.29 52.77 -33.09
CA ASP A 206 9.32 53.60 -32.47
C ASP A 206 9.04 54.63 -31.36
N ASN A 207 9.83 54.44 -30.28
CA ASN A 207 10.39 55.40 -29.32
C ASN A 207 9.43 56.23 -28.43
N GLU A 208 9.51 56.03 -27.11
CA GLU A 208 10.28 56.91 -26.22
C GLU A 208 10.30 56.44 -24.74
N HIS A 209 11.31 56.96 -24.05
CA HIS A 209 11.78 56.88 -22.66
C HIS A 209 10.71 56.86 -21.54
N ILE A 210 10.84 55.97 -20.54
CA ILE A 210 11.58 56.09 -19.25
C ILE A 210 10.92 57.05 -18.23
N GLU A 211 10.45 56.43 -17.13
CA GLU A 211 10.56 56.82 -15.71
C GLU A 211 9.45 57.56 -14.91
N VAL A 212 9.23 56.93 -13.75
CA VAL A 212 8.88 57.34 -12.38
C VAL A 212 7.50 57.85 -11.94
N GLN A 213 7.12 57.28 -10.76
CA GLN A 213 6.47 57.91 -9.58
C GLN A 213 5.02 58.38 -9.77
N GLU A 214 4.11 58.39 -8.80
CA GLU A 214 4.02 58.02 -7.39
C GLU A 214 2.52 58.13 -7.03
N ASN A 215 2.09 57.45 -5.96
CA ASN A 215 1.10 57.89 -4.98
C ASN A 215 -0.27 58.47 -5.46
N ASN A 216 -1.36 57.76 -5.15
CA ASN A 216 -2.27 58.10 -4.04
C ASN A 216 -3.67 57.48 -4.20
N GLU A 217 -4.03 56.72 -3.18
CA GLU A 217 -5.27 56.77 -2.38
C GLU A 217 -6.49 57.56 -2.93
N SER A 218 -7.64 56.88 -2.95
CA SER A 218 -8.94 57.29 -2.35
C SER A 218 -10.17 56.85 -3.19
N GLN A 219 -11.02 56.00 -2.57
CA GLN A 219 -12.47 55.89 -2.81
C GLN A 219 -13.19 57.22 -2.38
N PRO A 220 -14.52 57.48 -2.52
CA PRO A 220 -15.67 56.55 -2.65
C PRO A 220 -16.92 57.05 -3.44
N GLU A 221 -18.04 56.30 -3.28
CA GLU A 221 -19.49 56.63 -3.46
C GLU A 221 -20.14 56.37 -4.85
N GLU A 222 -20.98 55.32 -5.00
CA GLU A 222 -22.46 55.24 -4.80
C GLU A 222 -23.25 55.99 -5.91
N LYS A 223 -24.28 55.48 -6.62
CA LYS A 223 -25.40 54.57 -6.32
C LYS A 223 -26.25 54.28 -7.58
N ASP A 224 -27.10 53.25 -7.46
CA ASP A 224 -28.43 53.02 -8.09
C ASP A 224 -28.63 52.11 -9.33
N ALA A 225 -29.24 50.95 -9.01
CA ALA A 225 -30.45 50.30 -9.56
C ALA A 225 -30.41 49.72 -10.99
N LEU A 226 -30.35 48.38 -11.13
CA LEU A 226 -31.48 47.40 -11.20
C LEU A 226 -32.15 47.34 -12.58
N GLU A 227 -31.94 46.26 -13.36
CA GLU A 227 -32.94 45.19 -13.55
C GLU A 227 -32.44 44.05 -14.46
N ASP A 228 -32.90 42.86 -14.10
CA ASP A 228 -32.49 41.52 -14.51
C ASP A 228 -33.01 41.05 -15.88
N ASN A 229 -32.39 40.01 -16.45
CA ASN A 229 -33.05 38.70 -16.56
C ASN A 229 -32.13 37.57 -17.04
N HIS A 230 -32.13 36.50 -16.25
CA HIS A 230 -31.27 35.32 -16.19
C HIS A 230 -31.59 34.20 -17.19
N SER A 231 -30.60 33.35 -17.42
CA SER A 231 -30.75 31.92 -17.11
C SER A 231 -29.38 31.27 -16.79
N ASN A 232 -29.01 31.25 -15.51
CA ASN A 232 -27.99 30.36 -14.93
C ASN A 232 -28.72 29.50 -13.88
N SER A 233 -29.12 28.28 -14.21
CA SER A 233 -30.01 27.47 -13.37
C SER A 233 -29.33 26.41 -12.51
N ASP A 234 -28.02 26.21 -12.61
CA ASP A 234 -27.42 24.98 -12.07
C ASP A 234 -26.31 25.21 -11.03
N MET A 235 -26.14 26.45 -10.54
CA MET A 235 -25.14 26.81 -9.52
C MET A 235 -25.72 27.37 -8.20
N ASP A 236 -27.02 27.66 -8.13
CA ASP A 236 -27.66 28.21 -6.91
C ASP A 236 -28.17 27.13 -5.93
N ASP A 237 -28.43 25.90 -6.39
CA ASP A 237 -28.98 24.84 -5.52
C ASP A 237 -27.98 24.36 -4.45
N TRP A 238 -26.67 24.44 -4.71
CA TRP A 238 -25.64 23.97 -3.77
C TRP A 238 -25.25 25.01 -2.72
N ALA A 239 -25.52 26.30 -2.99
CA ALA A 239 -25.23 27.38 -2.06
C ALA A 239 -26.21 27.40 -0.88
N LEU A 240 -27.48 27.10 -1.15
CA LEU A 240 -28.55 27.06 -0.15
C LEU A 240 -28.34 25.95 0.88
N ASP A 241 -27.94 24.76 0.43
CA ASP A 241 -27.67 23.62 1.32
C ASP A 241 -26.51 23.89 2.29
N ILE A 242 -25.48 24.64 1.87
CA ILE A 242 -24.33 24.94 2.73
C ILE A 242 -24.67 25.98 3.81
N GLU A 243 -25.54 26.95 3.50
CA GLU A 243 -25.95 27.98 4.47
C GLU A 243 -26.90 27.43 5.53
N GLU A 244 -27.79 26.51 5.15
CA GLU A 244 -28.70 25.84 6.09
C GLU A 244 -27.93 24.96 7.08
N ILE A 245 -26.94 24.20 6.60
CA ILE A 245 -26.06 23.38 7.44
C ILE A 245 -25.25 24.23 8.42
N LYS A 246 -24.73 25.40 8.00
CA LYS A 246 -23.98 26.31 8.88
C LYS A 246 -24.84 26.85 10.02
N LYS A 247 -26.11 27.19 9.73
CA LYS A 247 -27.05 27.75 10.69
C LYS A 247 -27.49 26.71 11.73
N GLU A 248 -27.55 25.44 11.35
CA GLU A 248 -27.87 24.34 12.25
C GLU A 248 -26.72 24.06 13.24
N ILE A 249 -25.47 24.10 12.76
CA ILE A 249 -24.26 23.93 13.59
C ILE A 249 -24.10 25.06 14.62
N GLU A 250 -24.47 26.30 14.28
CA GLU A 250 -24.41 27.43 15.21
C GLU A 250 -25.48 27.36 16.30
N LYS A 251 -26.67 26.81 15.99
CA LYS A 251 -27.72 26.60 17.00
C LYS A 251 -27.37 25.51 18.01
N GLU A 252 -26.71 24.43 17.58
CA GLU A 252 -26.26 23.38 18.51
C GLU A 252 -25.14 23.87 19.45
N LYS A 253 -24.28 24.79 19.00
CA LYS A 253 -23.22 25.36 19.84
C LYS A 253 -23.70 26.39 20.86
N ALA A 254 -24.86 27.02 20.63
CA ALA A 254 -25.44 28.00 21.55
C ALA A 254 -26.40 27.39 22.59
N GLY A 255 -26.69 26.09 22.49
CA GLY A 255 -27.70 25.39 23.29
C GLY A 255 -27.18 24.39 24.33
N ASN A 256 -25.87 24.36 24.63
CA ASN A 256 -25.28 23.47 25.64
C ASN A 256 -24.32 24.20 26.58
#